data_AF-A0A172RZV9-F1
#
_entry.id   AF-A0A172RZV9-F1
#
_cell.length_a   1.000
_cell.length_b   1.000
_cell.length_c   1.000
_cell.angle_alpha   90.00
_cell.angle_beta   90.00
_cell.angle_gamma   90.00
#
_symmetry.space_group_name_H-M   'P 1'
#
loop_
_entity.id
_entity.type
_entity.pdbx_description
1 polymer ?
#
loop_
_entity_poly.entity_id
_entity_poly.type
_entity_poly.pdbx_seq_one_letter_code
_entity_poly.pdbx_strand_id
1 'polypeptide(L)' 'MNNLSPFCTCTDLECPMHPTNQERGCGPCIAKNLKLREIPSCFFNSLDLPEKPKSYFYEDFARAVLSQEE' A
#
# COMPACT_ATOMS: atom_id res chain seq x y z
N MET A 1 12.27 -9.82 14.29
CA MET A 1 12.27 -9.14 12.97
C MET A 1 11.92 -7.68 13.22
N ASN A 2 12.82 -6.74 12.90
CA ASN A 2 12.54 -5.31 13.05
C ASN A 2 11.74 -4.82 11.84
N ASN A 3 10.65 -4.10 12.06
CA ASN A 3 9.94 -3.42 10.98
C ASN A 3 10.69 -2.12 10.65
N LEU A 4 11.43 -2.12 9.55
CA LEU A 4 12.22 -0.96 9.10
C LEU A 4 11.36 0.20 8.57
N SER A 5 10.06 0.00 8.41
CA SER A 5 9.09 1.03 8.02
C SER A 5 7.90 0.99 8.98
N PRO A 6 7.93 1.72 10.11
CA PRO A 6 6.87 1.65 11.12
C PRO A 6 5.48 2.10 10.60
N PHE A 7 5.43 2.79 9.46
CA PHE A 7 4.21 3.19 8.78
C PHE A 7 3.64 2.13 7.84
N CYS A 8 4.37 1.04 7.56
CA CYS A 8 3.88 -0.02 6.68
C CYS A 8 2.79 -0.81 7.40
N THR A 9 1.58 -0.82 6.82
CA THR A 9 0.41 -1.54 7.33
C THR A 9 0.09 -2.82 6.54
N CYS A 10 0.99 -3.23 5.63
CA CYS A 10 0.83 -4.47 4.89
C CYS A 10 0.84 -5.67 5.85
N THR A 11 -0.16 -6.54 5.72
CA THR A 11 -0.23 -7.80 6.48
C THR A 11 0.35 -8.98 5.70
N ASP A 12 0.71 -8.77 4.43
CA ASP A 12 1.38 -9.77 3.59
C ASP A 12 2.87 -9.84 3.95
N LEU A 13 3.16 -10.64 4.98
CA LEU A 13 4.52 -10.88 5.47
C LEU A 13 5.33 -11.81 4.57
N GLU A 14 4.71 -12.48 3.60
CA GLU A 14 5.41 -13.32 2.62
C GLU A 14 5.92 -12.51 1.43
N CYS A 15 5.42 -11.29 1.24
CA CYS A 15 5.87 -10.39 0.19
C CYS A 15 7.39 -10.16 0.24
N PRO A 16 8.13 -10.40 -0.85
CA PRO A 16 9.59 -10.22 -0.88
C PRO A 16 10.01 -8.74 -0.72
N MET A 17 9.07 -7.80 -0.91
CA MET A 17 9.32 -6.37 -0.72
C MET A 17 8.96 -5.89 0.69
N HIS A 18 8.41 -6.75 1.56
CA HIS A 18 8.01 -6.37 2.91
C HIS A 18 9.23 -5.89 3.72
N PRO A 19 9.11 -4.80 4.50
CA PRO A 19 10.24 -4.24 5.27
C PRO A 19 10.83 -5.19 6.32
N THR A 20 10.14 -6.26 6.70
CA THR A 20 10.72 -7.30 7.59
C THR A 20 11.59 -8.31 6.86
N ASN A 21 11.47 -8.38 5.54
CA ASN A 21 12.13 -9.40 4.70
C ASN A 21 13.38 -8.83 3.99
N GLN A 22 13.65 -7.53 4.13
CA GLN A 22 14.81 -6.86 3.53
C GLN A 22 15.17 -5.57 4.27
N GLU A 23 16.42 -5.14 4.12
CA GLU A 23 16.95 -3.97 4.83
C GLU A 23 16.62 -2.60 4.18
N ARG A 24 15.84 -2.60 3.11
CA ARG A 24 15.55 -1.39 2.29
C ARG A 24 14.25 -0.69 2.65
N GLY A 25 13.63 -1.05 3.76
CA GLY A 25 12.32 -0.54 4.16
C GLY A 25 11.27 -0.73 3.06
N CYS A 26 10.44 0.29 2.83
CA CYS A 26 9.38 0.26 1.82
C CYS A 26 9.83 0.66 0.40
N GLY A 27 11.09 1.09 0.22
CA GLY A 27 11.58 1.61 -1.08
C GLY A 27 11.26 0.70 -2.27
N PRO A 28 11.52 -0.62 -2.20
CA PRO A 28 11.20 -1.54 -3.29
C PRO A 28 9.71 -1.70 -3.58
N CYS A 29 8.86 -1.65 -2.55
CA CYS A 29 7.40 -1.65 -2.73
C CYS A 29 6.96 -0.38 -3.48
N ILE A 30 7.46 0.80 -3.06
CA ILE A 30 7.17 2.07 -3.75
C ILE A 30 7.65 2.04 -5.20
N ALA A 31 8.87 1.56 -5.45
CA ALA A 31 9.42 1.46 -6.80
C ALA A 31 8.59 0.53 -7.72
N LYS A 32 8.11 -0.61 -7.21
CA LYS A 32 7.19 -1.49 -7.96
C LYS A 32 5.90 -0.75 -8.32
N ASN A 33 5.23 -0.17 -7.32
CA ASN A 33 3.95 0.50 -7.49
C ASN A 33 4.06 1.67 -8.48
N LEU A 34 5.14 2.47 -8.40
CA LEU A 34 5.43 3.55 -9.34
C LEU A 34 5.57 3.05 -10.78
N LYS A 35 6.25 1.92 -11.01
CA LYS A 35 6.40 1.32 -12.34
C LYS A 35 5.07 0.84 -12.93
N LEU A 36 4.17 0.35 -12.07
CA LEU A 36 2.86 -0.19 -12.48
C LEU A 36 1.75 0.87 -12.51
N ARG A 37 2.04 2.12 -12.11
CA ARG A 37 1.05 3.18 -11.88
C ARG A 37 0.00 2.79 -10.84
N GLU A 38 0.43 2.07 -9.82
CA GLU A 38 -0.39 1.63 -8.69
C GLU A 38 -0.05 2.43 -7.42
N ILE A 39 -1.00 2.57 -6.51
CA ILE A 39 -0.82 3.04 -5.13
C ILE A 39 -0.61 1.82 -4.22
N PRO A 40 0.40 1.83 -3.34
CA PRO A 40 0.60 0.76 -2.38
C PRO A 40 -0.63 0.54 -1.49
N SER A 41 -0.93 -0.73 -1.17
CA SER A 41 -2.06 -1.10 -0.31
C SER A 41 -2.05 -0.42 1.07
N CYS A 42 -0.87 -0.04 1.59
CA CYS A 42 -0.76 0.71 2.84
C CYS A 42 -1.62 1.99 2.88
N PHE A 43 -1.74 2.67 1.74
CA PHE A 43 -2.52 3.90 1.61
C PHE A 43 -4.02 3.61 1.53
N PHE A 44 -4.41 2.51 0.89
CA PHE A 44 -5.82 2.08 0.91
C PHE A 44 -6.24 1.65 2.32
N ASN A 45 -5.35 1.03 3.08
CA ASN A 45 -5.61 0.63 4.47
C ASN A 45 -5.80 1.83 5.41
N SER A 46 -5.39 3.04 5.03
CA SER A 46 -5.68 4.25 5.82
C SER A 46 -7.05 4.85 5.54
N LEU A 47 -7.77 4.33 4.54
CA LEU A 47 -9.14 4.74 4.22
C LEU A 47 -10.14 3.78 4.89
N ASP A 48 -11.24 4.33 5.40
CA ASP A 48 -12.38 3.55 5.91
C ASP A 48 -13.26 3.00 4.76
N LEU A 49 -12.73 2.00 4.04
CA LEU A 49 -13.45 1.37 2.92
C LEU A 49 -14.27 0.16 3.41
N PRO A 50 -15.57 0.07 3.06
CA PRO A 50 -16.42 -1.05 3.47
C PRO A 50 -15.99 -2.37 2.82
N GLU A 51 -15.31 -2.30 1.66
CA GLU A 51 -14.78 -3.44 0.92
C GLU A 51 -13.36 -3.16 0.44
N LYS A 52 -12.61 -4.24 0.16
CA LYS A 52 -11.28 -4.10 -0.44
C LYS A 52 -11.39 -3.48 -1.84
N PRO A 53 -10.45 -2.60 -2.23
CA PRO A 53 -10.43 -2.03 -3.55
C PRO A 53 -10.26 -3.12 -4.62
N LYS A 54 -11.01 -3.00 -5.72
CA LYS A 54 -10.95 -3.95 -6.85
C LYS A 54 -9.64 -3.87 -7.63
N SER A 55 -8.99 -2.71 -7.58
CA SER A 55 -7.70 -2.45 -8.19
C SER A 55 -6.97 -1.35 -7.42
N TYR A 56 -5.66 -1.28 -7.62
CA TYR A 56 -4.78 -0.38 -6.88
C TYR A 56 -4.27 0.78 -7.75
N PHE A 57 -4.92 1.12 -8.87
CA PHE A 57 -4.45 2.22 -9.70
C PHE A 57 -4.70 3.58 -9.04
N TYR A 58 -4.01 4.60 -9.52
CA TYR A 58 -4.14 5.98 -9.02
C TYR A 58 -5.60 6.46 -9.05
N GLU A 59 -6.31 6.12 -10.13
CA GLU A 59 -7.71 6.49 -10.33
C GLU A 59 -8.64 5.79 -9.33
N ASP A 60 -8.32 4.56 -8.93
CA ASP A 60 -9.08 3.82 -7.91
C ASP A 60 -8.88 4.44 -6.53
N PHE A 61 -7.65 4.78 -6.20
CA PHE A 61 -7.34 5.46 -4.95
C PHE A 61 -8.04 6.83 -4.86
N ALA A 62 -8.00 7.61 -5.94
CA ALA A 62 -8.68 8.91 -5.99
C ALA A 62 -10.20 8.77 -5.79
N ARG A 63 -10.85 7.80 -6.46
CA ARG A 63 -12.27 7.52 -6.25
C ARG A 63 -12.57 7.12 -4.81
N ALA A 64 -11.73 6.26 -4.23
CA ALA A 64 -11.89 5.80 -2.85
C ALA A 64 -11.83 6.97 -1.86
N VAL A 65 -10.87 7.89 -2.02
CA VAL A 65 -10.76 9.10 -1.19
C VAL A 65 -11.99 9.99 -1.33
N LEU A 66 -12.40 10.31 -2.57
CA LEU A 66 -13.52 11.20 -2.84
C LEU A 66 -14.86 10.65 -2.30
N SER A 67 -15.05 9.32 -2.29
CA SER A 67 -16.25 8.71 -1.71
C SER A 67 -16.37 8.83 -0.20
N GLN A 68 -15.32 9.28 0.50
CA GLN A 68 -15.36 9.50 1.96
C GLN A 68 -15.74 10.95 2.34
N GLU A 69 -15.78 11.86 1.37
CA GLU A 69 -16.13 13.28 1.58
C GLU A 69 -17.64 13.55 1.40
N GLU A 70 -18.43 12.55 1.00
CA GLU A 70 -19.90 12.58 0.89
C GLU A 70 -20.60 12.02 2.15
#